data_AF-A0A1G0JBN6-F1
#
_entry.id   AF-A0A1G0JBN6-F1
#
_cell.length_a   1.000
_cell.length_b   1.000
_cell.length_c   1.000
_cell.angle_alpha   90.00
_cell.angle_beta   90.00
_cell.angle_gamma   90.00
#
_symmetry.space_group_name_H-M   'P 1'
#
loop_
_entity.id
_entity.type
_entity.pdbx_description
1 polymer ?
#
loop_
_entity_poly.entity_id
_entity_poly.type
_entity_poly.pdbx_seq_one_letter_code
_entity_poly.pdbx_strand_id
1 'polypeptide(L)' 'MFEHDQHIVNSLLSENNDFKRLYDKHDMLKQRVNEVNAGVVPMDDFSLEKIKKEKLMLKDRMAHMIEDYRQTHT' A
#
# COMPACT_ATOMS: atom_id res chain seq x y z
N MET A 1 -14.24 -5.51 1.77
CA MET A 1 -14.12 -4.67 0.55
C MET A 1 -12.94 -5.10 -0.33
N PHE A 2 -11.76 -5.46 0.21
CA PHE A 2 -10.61 -5.95 -0.58
C PHE A 2 -10.55 -7.47 -0.85
N GLU A 3 -11.51 -8.25 -0.33
CA GLU A 3 -11.52 -9.71 -0.49
C GLU A 3 -11.89 -10.17 -1.91
N HIS A 4 -12.52 -9.31 -2.73
CA HIS A 4 -12.80 -9.61 -4.14
C HIS A 4 -11.69 -9.14 -5.10
N ASP A 5 -10.95 -8.10 -4.74
CA ASP A 5 -9.91 -7.55 -5.62
C ASP A 5 -8.58 -8.30 -5.52
N GLN A 6 -8.47 -9.36 -4.70
CA GLN A 6 -7.26 -10.18 -4.60
C GLN A 6 -6.78 -10.72 -5.96
N HIS A 7 -7.72 -11.04 -6.86
CA HIS A 7 -7.39 -11.48 -8.22
C HIS A 7 -6.82 -10.34 -9.06
N ILE A 8 -7.45 -9.15 -9.03
CA ILE A 8 -6.98 -7.95 -9.74
C ILE A 8 -5.62 -7.49 -9.21
N VAL A 9 -5.44 -7.51 -7.90
CA VAL A 9 -4.19 -7.19 -7.22
C VAL A 9 -3.09 -8.17 -7.64
N ASN A 10 -3.37 -9.48 -7.73
CA ASN A 10 -2.38 -10.45 -8.23
C ASN A 10 -2.05 -10.25 -9.70
N SER A 11 -3.05 -10.00 -10.56
CA SER A 11 -2.80 -9.67 -11.96
C SER A 11 -1.96 -8.41 -12.10
N LEU A 12 -2.31 -7.32 -11.39
CA LEU A 12 -1.53 -6.08 -11.35
C LEU A 12 -0.13 -6.29 -10.76
N LEU A 13 0.05 -7.15 -9.76
CA LEU A 13 1.38 -7.49 -9.24
C LEU A 13 2.25 -8.21 -10.27
N SER A 14 1.64 -8.98 -11.18
CA SER A 14 2.34 -9.74 -12.21
C SER A 14 2.56 -8.93 -13.49
N GLU A 15 1.57 -8.15 -13.93
CA GLU A 15 1.64 -7.32 -15.14
C GLU A 15 2.33 -5.97 -14.88
N ASN A 16 2.10 -5.36 -13.71
CA ASN A 16 2.50 -3.99 -13.41
C ASN A 16 3.58 -3.92 -12.31
N ASN A 17 4.82 -3.73 -12.76
CA ASN A 17 5.98 -3.60 -11.88
C ASN A 17 5.91 -2.35 -10.96
N ASP A 18 5.24 -1.28 -11.40
CA ASP A 18 5.02 -0.09 -10.57
C ASP A 18 4.07 -0.39 -9.42
N PHE A 19 3.00 -1.14 -9.68
CA PHE A 19 2.08 -1.59 -8.63
C PHE A 19 2.81 -2.47 -7.60
N LYS A 20 3.66 -3.39 -8.06
CA LYS A 20 4.49 -4.22 -7.18
C LYS A 20 5.41 -3.38 -6.28
N ARG A 21 6.05 -2.35 -6.83
CA ARG A 21 6.88 -1.41 -6.05
C ARG A 21 6.06 -0.62 -5.03
N LEU A 22 4.85 -0.19 -5.39
CA LEU A 22 3.95 0.52 -4.47
C LEU A 22 3.48 -0.38 -3.33
N TYR A 23 3.15 -1.64 -3.64
CA TYR A 23 2.73 -2.63 -2.66
C TYR A 23 3.84 -2.94 -1.65
N ASP A 24 5.05 -3.21 -2.13
CA ASP A 24 6.23 -3.48 -1.30
C ASP A 24 6.52 -2.30 -0.36
N LYS A 25 6.51 -1.07 -0.89
CA LYS A 25 6.64 0.15 -0.07
C LYS A 25 5.53 0.28 0.97
N HIS A 26 4.29 -0.03 0.61
CA HIS A 26 3.17 0.05 1.55
C HIS A 26 3.33 -0.98 2.68
N ASP A 27 3.78 -2.19 2.37
CA ASP A 27 4.02 -3.23 3.37
C ASP A 27 5.19 -2.87 4.28
N MET A 28 6.30 -2.39 3.72
CA MET A 28 7.43 -1.86 4.50
C MET A 28 7.00 -0.76 5.47
N LEU A 29 6.21 0.22 5.01
CA LEU A 29 5.70 1.28 5.87
C LEU A 29 4.74 0.74 6.93
N LYS A 30 3.90 -0.24 6.58
CA LYS A 30 3.02 -0.90 7.55
C LYS A 30 3.81 -1.63 8.63
N GLN A 31 4.84 -2.37 8.25
CA GLN A 31 5.74 -3.03 9.19
C GLN A 31 6.41 -2.02 10.10
N ARG A 32 6.93 -0.92 9.54
CA ARG A 32 7.57 0.13 10.32
C ARG A 32 6.61 0.80 11.32
N VAL A 33 5.37 1.09 10.92
CA VAL A 33 4.34 1.55 11.87
C VAL A 33 4.11 0.53 12.97
N ASN A 34 4.08 -0.76 12.63
CA ASN A 34 3.86 -1.82 13.61
C ASN A 34 5.01 -1.92 14.62
N GLU A 35 6.26 -1.86 14.15
CA GLU A 35 7.45 -1.85 15.01
C GLU A 35 7.46 -0.66 15.98
N VAL A 36 7.04 0.52 15.49
CA VAL A 36 6.90 1.73 16.31
C VAL A 36 5.79 1.59 17.34
N ASN A 37 4.61 1.09 16.95
CA ASN A 37 3.50 0.85 17.88
C ASN A 37 3.82 -0.25 18.90
N ALA A 38 4.61 -1.24 18.50
CA ALA A 38 5.10 -2.29 19.38
C ALA A 38 6.19 -1.79 20.36
N GLY A 39 6.64 -0.53 20.23
CA GLY A 39 7.68 0.05 21.07
C GLY A 39 9.09 -0.49 20.76
N VAL A 40 9.26 -1.17 19.62
CA VAL A 40 10.56 -1.69 19.17
C VAL A 40 11.47 -0.55 18.72
N VAL A 41 10.88 0.49 18.13
CA VAL A 41 11.62 1.67 17.65
C VAL A 41 11.03 2.94 18.27
N PRO A 42 11.83 3.74 19.01
CA PRO A 42 11.40 5.06 19.42
C PRO A 42 11.34 5.95 18.19
N MET A 43 10.13 6.41 17.85
CA MET A 43 9.90 7.26 16.68
C MET A 43 9.13 8.50 17.10
N ASP A 44 9.54 9.63 16.53
CA ASP A 44 8.92 10.93 16.75
C ASP A 44 7.51 10.98 16.13
N ASP A 45 6.57 11.65 16.79
CA ASP A 45 5.16 11.76 16.35
C ASP A 45 5.06 12.28 14.91
N PHE A 46 5.93 13.23 14.55
CA PHE A 46 5.99 13.78 13.20
C PHE A 46 6.38 12.74 12.14
N SER A 47 7.23 11.79 12.52
CA SER A 47 7.65 10.70 11.63
C SER A 47 6.57 9.63 11.52
N LEU A 48 5.82 9.37 12.59
CA LEU A 48 4.65 8.49 12.56
C LEU A 48 3.54 9.07 11.67
N GLU A 49 3.28 10.38 11.77
CA GLU A 49 2.35 11.09 10.89
C GLU A 49 2.77 11.03 9.42
N LYS A 50 4.05 11.22 9.12
CA LYS A 50 4.59 11.04 7.77
C LYS A 50 4.31 9.65 7.22
N ILE A 51 4.60 8.60 7.99
CA ILE A 51 4.36 7.22 7.54
C ILE A 51 2.86 6.97 7.33
N LYS A 52 1.99 7.45 8.23
CA LYS A 52 0.53 7.34 8.05
C LYS A 52 0.08 8.01 6.75
N LYS A 53 0.62 9.19 6.45
CA LYS A 53 0.31 9.95 5.23
C LYS A 53 0.83 9.25 3.98
N GLU A 54 2.05 8.71 4.01
CA GLU A 54 2.59 7.90 2.91
C GLU A 54 1.78 6.62 2.70
N LYS A 55 1.40 5.90 3.76
CA LYS A 55 0.51 4.73 3.63
C LYS A 55 -0.81 5.09 2.98
N LEU A 56 -1.40 6.23 3.35
CA LEU A 56 -2.62 6.72 2.74
C LEU A 56 -2.41 7.01 1.24
N MET A 57 -1.34 7.72 0.87
CA MET A 57 -1.01 8.03 -0.52
C MET A 57 -0.74 6.79 -1.37
N LEU A 58 -0.02 5.80 -0.82
CA LEU A 58 0.25 4.54 -1.51
C LEU A 58 -1.04 3.74 -1.70
N LYS A 59 -1.89 3.68 -0.68
CA LYS A 59 -3.20 3.03 -0.79
C LYS A 59 -4.07 3.72 -1.85
N ASP A 60 -4.06 5.06 -1.90
CA ASP A 60 -4.82 5.84 -2.87
C ASP A 60 -4.34 5.56 -4.30
N ARG A 61 -3.03 5.57 -4.54
CA ARG A 61 -2.44 5.19 -5.84
C ARG A 61 -2.77 3.77 -6.24
N MET A 62 -2.68 2.83 -5.30
CA MET A 62 -3.03 1.44 -5.55
C MET A 62 -4.52 1.29 -5.88
N ALA A 63 -5.39 1.99 -5.16
CA ALA A 63 -6.83 1.99 -5.45
C ALA A 63 -7.12 2.54 -6.85
N HIS A 64 -6.45 3.62 -7.25
CA HIS A 64 -6.59 4.18 -8.59
C HIS A 64 -6.13 3.20 -9.68
N MET A 65 -5.01 2.50 -9.48
CA MET A 65 -4.55 1.46 -10.42
C MET A 65 -5.51 0.27 -10.52
N ILE A 66 -6.09 -0.15 -9.38
CA ILE A 66 -7.08 -1.24 -9.36
C ILE A 66 -8.35 -0.82 -10.08
N GLU A 67 -8.81 0.42 -9.88
CA GLU A 67 -9.98 0.98 -10.53
C GLU A 67 -9.77 1.11 -12.04
N ASP A 68 -8.63 1.63 -12.48
CA ASP A 68 -8.24 1.73 -13.89
C ASP A 68 -8.18 0.36 -14.57
N TYR A 69 -7.54 -0.62 -13.94
CA TYR A 69 -7.48 -2.01 -14.44
C TYR A 69 -8.86 -2.63 -14.56
N ARG A 70 -9.74 -2.36 -13.58
CA ARG A 70 -11.13 -2.84 -13.58
C ARG A 70 -11.96 -2.20 -14.70
N GLN A 71 -11.70 -0.93 -15.03
CA GLN A 71 -12.35 -0.25 -16.16
C GLN A 71 -11.83 -0.72 -17.52
N THR A 72 -10.54 -1.07 -17.64
CA THR A 72 -9.97 -1.59 -18.89
C THR A 72 -10.30 -3.06 -19.16
N HIS A 73 -10.62 -3.85 -18.13
CA HIS A 73 -11.04 -5.25 -18.24
C HIS A 73 -12.58 -5.46 -18.18
N THR A 74 -13.38 -4.40 -18.40
CA THR A 74 -14.84 -4.46 -18.62
C THR A 74 -15.15 -4.34 -20.10
#